data_AF-A0A3R9YSS6-F1
#
_entry.id   AF-A0A3R9YSS6-F1
#
_cell.length_a   1.000
_cell.length_b   1.000
_cell.length_c   1.000
_cell.angle_alpha   90.00
_cell.angle_beta   90.00
_cell.angle_gamma   90.00
#
_symmetry.space_group_name_H-M   'P 1'
#
loop_
_entity.id
_entity.type
_entity.pdbx_description
1 polymer ?
#
loop_
_entity_poly.entity_id
_entity_poly.type
_entity_poly.pdbx_seq_one_letter_code
_entity_poly.pdbx_strand_id
1 'polypeptide(L)'
;MSSPRPPTLHEFAVLRVLRAEAEHLPRTAARMAATYLPAIELPTTWRPVLARALEERAGDVTCPPLDELQAEYGRWGAWLPAAYHGDATDARYWLVGLQEHAAEYLPRSPPAP
;
A
#
# COMPACT_ATOMS: atom_id res chain seq x y z
N MET A 1 -10.35 23.88 -11.51
CA MET A 1 -10.84 22.54 -11.18
C MET A 1 -10.48 21.65 -12.37
N SER A 2 -9.40 20.88 -12.26
CA SER A 2 -8.98 20.00 -13.34
C SER A 2 -9.90 18.79 -13.34
N SER A 3 -10.67 18.58 -14.42
CA SER A 3 -11.41 17.33 -14.61
C SER A 3 -10.42 16.15 -14.53
N PRO A 4 -10.77 15.05 -13.84
CA PRO A 4 -9.92 13.88 -13.81
C PRO A 4 -9.75 13.37 -15.24
N ARG A 5 -8.49 13.28 -15.69
CA ARG A 5 -8.15 12.65 -16.96
C ARG A 5 -8.69 11.22 -16.94
N PRO A 6 -9.36 10.74 -18.00
CA PRO A 6 -9.75 9.35 -18.07
C PRO A 6 -8.49 8.46 -18.01
N PRO A 7 -8.50 7.39 -17.20
CA PRO A 7 -7.33 6.54 -17.03
C PRO A 7 -6.92 5.92 -18.36
N THR A 8 -5.62 5.78 -18.58
CA THR A 8 -5.13 5.12 -19.80
C THR A 8 -5.36 3.61 -19.74
N LEU A 9 -5.36 2.93 -20.90
CA LEU A 9 -5.44 1.46 -20.94
C LEU A 9 -4.29 0.80 -20.16
N HIS A 10 -3.10 1.39 -20.22
CA HIS A 10 -1.93 0.91 -19.48
C HIS A 10 -2.11 1.09 -17.97
N GLU A 11 -2.54 2.27 -17.54
CA GLU A 11 -2.83 2.57 -16.12
C GLU A 11 -3.90 1.61 -15.55
N PHE A 12 -4.94 1.30 -16.32
CA PHE A 12 -5.94 0.31 -15.91
C PHE A 12 -5.37 -1.11 -15.83
N ALA A 13 -4.48 -1.50 -16.75
CA ALA A 13 -3.81 -2.80 -16.71
C ALA A 13 -2.91 -2.94 -15.48
N VAL A 14 -2.12 -1.89 -15.16
CA VAL A 14 -1.27 -1.85 -13.96
C VAL A 14 -2.11 -1.93 -12.69
N LEU A 15 -3.18 -1.15 -12.59
CA LEU A 15 -4.10 -1.21 -11.43
C LEU A 15 -4.70 -2.61 -11.24
N ARG A 16 -5.02 -3.33 -12.34
CA ARG A 16 -5.51 -4.71 -12.26
C ARG A 16 -4.46 -5.68 -11.73
N VAL A 17 -3.20 -5.53 -12.13
CA VAL A 17 -2.10 -6.36 -11.63
C VAL A 17 -1.89 -6.10 -10.13
N LEU A 18 -1.75 -4.83 -9.73
CA LEU A 18 -1.56 -4.44 -8.33
C LEU A 18 -2.71 -4.92 -7.44
N ARG A 19 -3.95 -4.84 -7.93
CA ARG A 19 -5.12 -5.39 -7.25
C ARG A 19 -5.02 -6.91 -7.10
N ALA A 20 -4.67 -7.62 -8.16
CA ALA A 20 -4.54 -9.07 -8.11
C ALA A 20 -3.44 -9.48 -7.12
N GLU A 21 -2.31 -8.77 -7.09
CA GLU A 21 -1.25 -9.01 -6.10
C GLU A 21 -1.75 -8.79 -4.67
N ALA A 22 -2.49 -7.70 -4.42
CA ALA A 22 -3.10 -7.43 -3.12
C ALA A 22 -4.05 -8.55 -2.66
N GLU A 23 -4.82 -9.13 -3.58
CA GLU A 23 -5.73 -10.26 -3.30
C GLU A 23 -4.98 -11.55 -2.96
N HIS A 24 -3.71 -11.69 -3.37
CA HIS A 24 -2.89 -12.89 -3.12
C HIS A 24 -1.92 -12.75 -1.94
N LEU A 25 -1.77 -11.55 -1.36
CA LEU A 25 -0.94 -11.34 -0.17
C LEU A 25 -1.36 -12.27 0.98
N PRO A 26 -0.44 -12.68 1.86
CA PRO A 26 -0.82 -13.21 3.17
C PRO A 26 -1.79 -12.26 3.89
N ARG A 27 -2.73 -12.79 4.67
CA ARG A 27 -3.79 -11.96 5.28
C ARG A 27 -3.23 -10.87 6.20
N THR A 28 -2.19 -11.21 6.97
CA THR A 28 -1.50 -10.27 7.84
C THR A 28 -0.71 -9.23 7.05
N ALA A 29 -0.01 -9.65 5.98
CA ALA A 29 0.65 -8.72 5.06
C ALA A 29 -0.35 -7.75 4.41
N ALA A 30 -1.51 -8.23 3.99
CA ALA A 30 -2.58 -7.39 3.44
C ALA A 30 -3.10 -6.39 4.48
N ARG A 31 -3.27 -6.80 5.75
CA ARG A 31 -3.63 -5.90 6.84
C ARG A 31 -2.57 -4.81 7.05
N MET A 32 -1.30 -5.18 7.09
CA MET A 32 -0.20 -4.21 7.22
C MET A 32 -0.15 -3.26 6.03
N ALA A 33 -0.26 -3.77 4.80
CA ALA A 33 -0.30 -2.94 3.60
C ALA A 33 -1.49 -1.96 3.62
N ALA A 34 -2.66 -2.39 4.09
CA ALA A 34 -3.83 -1.51 4.25
C ALA A 34 -3.56 -0.37 5.23
N THR A 35 -2.87 -0.63 6.34
CA THR A 35 -2.49 0.38 7.33
C THR A 35 -1.59 1.46 6.75
N TYR A 36 -0.64 1.09 5.87
CA TYR A 36 0.33 2.04 5.30
C TYR A 36 -0.09 2.64 3.96
N LEU A 37 -1.10 2.08 3.28
CA LEU A 37 -1.61 2.58 2.01
C LEU A 37 -1.95 4.10 2.02
N PRO A 38 -2.53 4.68 3.10
CA PRO A 38 -2.82 6.12 3.14
C PRO A 38 -1.58 7.02 3.07
N ALA A 39 -0.40 6.51 3.45
CA ALA A 39 0.85 7.25 3.41
C ALA A 39 1.49 7.28 2.00
N ILE A 40 0.96 6.49 1.06
CA ILE A 40 1.45 6.46 -0.32
C ILE A 40 0.65 7.45 -1.18
N GLU A 41 1.38 8.29 -1.93
CA GLU A 41 0.79 9.12 -2.98
C GLU A 41 0.37 8.25 -4.16
N LEU A 42 -0.90 8.36 -4.56
CA LEU A 42 -1.51 7.50 -5.57
C LEU A 42 -2.37 8.33 -6.53
N PRO A 43 -2.54 7.88 -7.78
CA PRO A 43 -3.60 8.38 -8.64
C PRO A 43 -4.97 8.26 -7.95
N THR A 44 -5.83 9.25 -8.15
CA THR A 44 -7.08 9.43 -7.37
C THR A 44 -7.99 8.20 -7.39
N THR A 45 -7.98 7.45 -8.49
CA THR A 45 -8.84 6.27 -8.69
C THR A 45 -8.27 4.97 -8.11
N TRP A 46 -6.98 4.92 -7.81
CA TRP A 46 -6.30 3.69 -7.39
C TRP A 46 -6.59 3.35 -5.93
N ARG A 47 -6.46 4.35 -5.04
CA ARG A 47 -6.59 4.16 -3.60
C ARG A 47 -7.87 3.40 -3.18
N PRO A 48 -9.10 3.78 -3.60
CA PRO A 48 -10.29 3.06 -3.17
C PRO A 48 -10.34 1.61 -3.68
N VAL A 49 -9.78 1.33 -4.86
CA VAL A 49 -9.74 -0.03 -5.43
C VAL A 49 -8.78 -0.92 -4.64
N LEU A 50 -7.59 -0.41 -4.34
CA LEU A 50 -6.55 -1.15 -3.63
C LEU A 50 -6.90 -1.30 -2.14
N ALA A 51 -7.43 -0.26 -1.50
CA ALA A 51 -7.90 -0.32 -0.11
C ALA A 51 -8.94 -1.43 0.06
N ARG A 52 -9.94 -1.47 -0.82
CA ARG A 52 -10.97 -2.51 -0.80
C ARG A 52 -10.39 -3.92 -0.96
N ALA A 53 -9.48 -4.11 -1.92
CA ALA A 53 -8.87 -5.42 -2.14
C ALA A 53 -8.07 -5.91 -0.92
N LEU A 54 -7.31 -5.01 -0.29
CA LEU A 54 -6.55 -5.32 0.92
C LEU A 54 -7.46 -5.60 2.12
N GLU A 55 -8.54 -4.82 2.30
CA GLU A 55 -9.52 -5.03 3.37
C GLU A 55 -10.26 -6.36 3.23
N GLU A 56 -10.75 -6.67 2.03
CA GLU A 56 -11.40 -7.95 1.71
C GLU A 56 -10.42 -9.12 1.96
N ARG A 57 -9.14 -8.95 1.60
CA ARG A 57 -8.13 -9.98 1.80
C ARG A 57 -7.73 -10.16 3.27
N ALA A 58 -7.55 -9.07 4.01
CA ALA A 58 -7.23 -9.10 5.43
C ALA A 58 -8.35 -9.78 6.23
N GLY A 59 -9.62 -9.49 5.92
CA GLY A 59 -10.77 -9.89 6.72
C GLY A 59 -10.61 -9.42 8.17
N ASP A 60 -10.93 -10.26 9.14
CA ASP A 60 -10.89 -9.87 10.57
C ASP A 60 -9.49 -9.94 11.22
N VAL A 61 -8.42 -10.13 10.43
CA VAL A 61 -7.05 -10.18 10.98
C VAL A 61 -6.71 -8.84 11.63
N THR A 62 -6.37 -8.89 12.92
CA THR A 62 -5.78 -7.78 13.64
C THR A 62 -4.26 -7.86 13.52
N CYS A 63 -3.65 -6.73 13.16
CA CYS A 63 -2.21 -6.56 13.20
C CYS A 63 -1.95 -5.18 13.81
N PRO A 64 -1.19 -5.09 14.92
CA PRO A 64 -0.84 -3.79 15.47
C PRO A 64 -0.01 -3.01 14.44
N PRO A 65 -0.30 -1.72 14.18
CA PRO A 65 0.55 -0.88 13.36
C PRO A 65 1.95 -0.75 14.00
N LEU A 66 2.99 -0.52 13.19
CA LEU A 66 4.36 -0.29 13.68
C LEU A 66 4.43 0.87 14.68
N ASP A 67 3.58 1.88 14.54
CA ASP A 67 3.54 3.02 15.48
C ASP A 67 3.01 2.61 16.86
N GLU A 68 2.02 1.71 16.92
CA GLU A 68 1.54 1.13 18.18
C GLU A 68 2.60 0.22 18.79
N LEU A 69 3.32 -0.57 17.98
CA LEU A 69 4.47 -1.35 18.45
C LEU A 69 5.59 -0.44 18.98
N GLN A 70 5.83 0.71 18.35
CA GLN A 70 6.79 1.69 18.83
C GLN A 70 6.34 2.31 20.16
N ALA A 71 5.06 2.64 20.31
CA ALA A 71 4.50 3.21 21.54
C ALA A 71 4.52 2.20 22.70
N GLU A 72 4.21 0.93 22.43
CA GLU A 72 4.16 -0.15 23.42
C GLU A 72 5.57 -0.58 23.88
N TYR A 73 6.54 -0.66 22.95
CA TYR A 73 7.87 -1.19 23.23
C TYR A 73 8.98 -0.11 23.30
N GLY A 74 8.65 1.16 23.06
CA GLY A 74 9.50 2.32 23.32
C GLY A 74 10.79 2.41 22.50
N ARG A 75 10.91 1.65 21.40
CA ARG A 75 12.11 1.66 20.53
C ARG A 75 11.72 1.89 19.08
N TRP A 76 12.32 2.92 18.46
CA TRP A 76 12.34 3.07 17.01
C TRP A 76 13.00 1.84 16.40
N GLY A 77 12.28 1.13 15.54
CA GLY A 77 12.74 -0.14 14.99
C GLY A 77 12.70 -1.31 15.99
N ALA A 78 11.84 -1.24 17.04
CA ALA A 78 11.43 -2.46 17.75
C ALA A 78 10.94 -3.45 16.71
N TRP A 79 11.72 -4.52 16.54
CA TRP A 79 11.48 -5.53 15.52
C TRP A 79 10.08 -6.05 15.77
N LEU A 80 9.22 -5.99 14.73
CA LEU A 80 7.98 -6.76 14.71
C LEU A 80 8.27 -8.15 15.29
N PRO A 81 7.41 -8.74 16.13
CA PRO A 81 7.64 -10.10 16.60
C PRO A 81 8.01 -11.00 15.42
N ALA A 82 8.99 -11.90 15.58
CA ALA A 82 9.57 -12.64 14.45
C ALA A 82 8.52 -13.38 13.58
N ALA A 83 7.38 -13.75 14.17
CA ALA A 83 6.21 -14.30 13.48
C ALA A 83 5.67 -13.42 12.35
N TYR A 84 5.87 -12.10 12.43
CA TYR A 84 5.38 -11.10 11.50
C TYR A 84 6.42 -10.62 10.47
N HIS A 85 7.69 -11.06 10.57
CA HIS A 85 8.74 -10.58 9.67
C HIS A 85 8.49 -10.92 8.20
N GLY A 86 7.98 -12.14 7.93
CA GLY A 86 7.62 -12.56 6.57
C GLY A 86 6.52 -11.67 6.00
N ASP A 87 5.42 -11.55 6.75
CA ASP A 87 4.28 -10.72 6.35
C ASP A 87 4.66 -9.23 6.15
N ALA A 88 5.51 -8.69 7.02
CA ALA A 88 5.97 -7.31 6.91
C ALA A 88 6.90 -7.10 5.71
N THR A 89 7.69 -8.13 5.37
CA THR A 89 8.53 -8.12 4.17
C THR A 89 7.66 -8.12 2.91
N ASP A 90 6.65 -8.99 2.85
CA ASP A 90 5.71 -9.08 1.72
C ASP A 90 4.91 -7.79 1.55
N ALA A 91 4.38 -7.25 2.65
CA ALA A 91 3.66 -5.97 2.66
C ALA A 91 4.56 -4.82 2.16
N ARG A 92 5.81 -4.77 2.63
CA ARG A 92 6.78 -3.77 2.20
C ARG A 92 7.09 -3.89 0.70
N TYR A 93 7.35 -5.09 0.20
CA TYR A 93 7.65 -5.30 -1.22
C TYR A 93 6.49 -4.82 -2.10
N TRP A 94 5.25 -5.17 -1.72
CA TRP A 94 4.08 -4.71 -2.43
C TRP A 94 3.90 -3.19 -2.38
N LEU A 95 4.07 -2.56 -1.22
CA LEU A 95 3.96 -1.10 -1.06
C LEU A 95 5.03 -0.32 -1.85
N VAL A 96 6.27 -0.83 -1.90
CA VAL A 96 7.35 -0.23 -2.69
C VAL A 96 7.04 -0.35 -4.18
N GLY A 97 6.64 -1.53 -4.65
CA GLY A 97 6.23 -1.72 -6.05
C GLY A 97 5.05 -0.84 -6.45
N LEU A 98 4.06 -0.69 -5.55
CA LEU A 98 2.95 0.24 -5.73
C LEU A 98 3.44 1.69 -5.90
N GLN A 99 4.35 2.15 -5.04
CA GLN A 99 4.90 3.50 -5.11
C GLN A 99 5.67 3.74 -6.42
N GLU A 100 6.47 2.77 -6.85
CA GLU A 100 7.21 2.83 -8.11
C GLU A 100 6.26 2.95 -9.31
N HIS A 101 5.23 2.10 -9.37
CA HIS A 101 4.23 2.17 -10.43
C HIS A 101 3.41 3.46 -10.38
N ALA A 102 2.99 3.92 -9.19
CA ALA A 102 2.19 5.13 -9.05
C ALA A 102 2.95 6.39 -9.51
N ALA A 103 4.26 6.45 -9.27
CA ALA A 103 5.11 7.57 -9.65
C ALA A 103 5.10 7.84 -11.17
N GLU A 104 4.83 6.84 -12.01
CA GLU A 104 4.72 7.00 -13.47
C GLU A 104 3.49 7.83 -13.89
N TYR A 105 2.45 7.86 -13.07
CA TYR A 105 1.14 8.45 -13.38
C TYR A 105 0.83 9.71 -12.58
N LEU A 106 1.62 9.98 -11.54
CA LEU A 106 1.53 11.23 -10.80
C LEU A 106 2.07 12.40 -11.64
N PRO A 107 1.45 13.60 -11.56
CA PRO A 107 1.97 14.76 -12.26
C PRO A 107 3.40 15.03 -11.79
N ARG A 108 4.36 15.08 -12.73
CA ARG A 108 5.72 15.50 -12.42
C ARG A 108 5.67 16.89 -11.79
N SER A 109 6.11 17.00 -10.54
CA SER A 109 6.39 18.32 -9.96
C SER A 109 7.31 19.07 -10.91
N PRO A 110 7.00 20.33 -11.29
CA PRO A 110 7.93 21.12 -12.09
C PRO A 110 9.26 21.21 -11.32
N PRO A 111 10.42 21.22 -12.02
CA PRO A 111 11.68 21.48 -11.34
C PRO A 111 11.55 22.80 -10.58
N ALA A 112 11.89 22.77 -9.30
CA ALA A 112 11.92 23.97 -8.47
C ALA A 112 12.89 24.99 -9.11
N PRO A 113 12.53 26.30 -9.12
CA PRO A 113 13.37 27.35 -9.68
C PRO A 113 14.67 27.54 -8.92
#